data_AF-A0A1F6C7G2-F1
#
_entry.id   AF-A0A1F6C7G2-F1
#
_cell.length_a   1.000
_cell.length_b   1.000
_cell.length_c   1.000
_cell.angle_alpha   90.00
_cell.angle_beta   90.00
_cell.angle_gamma   90.00
#
_symmetry.space_group_name_H-M   'P 1'
#
loop_
_entity.id
_entity.type
_entity.pdbx_description
1 polymer ?
#
loop_
_entity_poly.entity_id
_entity_poly.type
_entity_poly.pdbx_seq_one_letter_code
_entity_poly.pdbx_strand_id
1 'polypeptide(L)'
;MRYVIILIAFIALFASRARAESAEIDRLEAERGRLGRARDSLLVQRGRLAAEVDRLSARIDSLRAPGGGEFREALRRSPRLVGRLEGLDRDLERAGADLEGVRERLRAAYDREIEALVRRLAQGPDEALVRQLVVYEKAREALGRGVVSEGAGPGAEALSIREEDGPEEVRQKADLLEDMAGRLRAEAAEVARQVRQLETERRLRARVAAFAREVSLFDEHLPEGRTVSPSEAKVGASPPSGTQGAVPPGVAQAPGFEGSKEQVRAGDEAASQGALVAGKEVAREEGSSLEEPSVEDLVAEIQRLKARQREAQERERALRERAGVFRERLRRMLEGRE
;
A
#
# COMPACT_ATOMS: atom_id res chain seq x y z
N MET A 1 1.40 60.73 -28.39
CA MET A 1 0.13 60.51 -27.68
C MET A 1 -0.41 59.08 -27.86
N ARG A 2 -0.82 58.63 -29.07
CA ARG A 2 -1.40 57.29 -29.27
C ARG A 2 -0.51 56.11 -28.82
N TYR A 3 0.79 56.13 -29.13
CA TYR A 3 1.73 55.09 -28.70
C TYR A 3 1.95 55.02 -27.18
N VAL A 4 1.87 56.17 -26.49
CA VAL A 4 2.02 56.24 -25.03
C VAL A 4 0.79 55.64 -24.33
N ILE A 5 -0.41 55.87 -24.87
CA ILE A 5 -1.66 55.30 -24.32
C ILE A 5 -1.69 53.77 -24.51
N ILE A 6 -1.23 53.26 -25.67
CA ILE A 6 -1.14 51.81 -25.93
C ILE A 6 -0.12 51.15 -24.98
N LEU A 7 1.04 51.79 -24.74
CA LEU A 7 2.05 51.29 -23.81
C LEU A 7 1.53 51.21 -22.37
N ILE A 8 0.84 52.25 -21.90
CA ILE A 8 0.26 52.29 -20.54
C ILE A 8 -0.84 51.22 -20.39
N ALA A 9 -1.70 51.04 -21.40
CA ALA A 9 -2.73 50.00 -21.38
C ALA A 9 -2.13 48.59 -21.35
N PHE A 10 -1.03 48.37 -22.08
CA PHE A 10 -0.33 47.09 -22.10
C PHE A 10 0.33 46.77 -20.75
N ILE A 11 0.99 47.76 -20.13
CA ILE A 11 1.58 47.64 -18.79
C ILE A 11 0.50 47.38 -17.73
N ALA A 12 -0.63 48.10 -17.79
CA ALA A 12 -1.72 47.93 -16.84
C ALA A 12 -2.35 46.52 -16.94
N LEU A 13 -2.57 46.02 -18.17
CA LEU A 13 -3.11 44.68 -18.41
C LEU A 13 -2.15 43.59 -17.91
N PHE A 14 -0.84 43.79 -18.08
CA PHE A 14 0.19 42.87 -17.58
C PHE A 14 0.27 42.86 -16.05
N ALA A 15 0.19 44.03 -15.41
CA ALA A 15 0.23 44.15 -13.95
C ALA A 15 -1.02 43.54 -13.29
N SER A 16 -2.19 43.64 -13.92
CA SER A 16 -3.41 42.96 -13.44
C SER A 16 -3.30 41.43 -13.55
N ARG A 17 -2.63 40.91 -14.58
CA ARG A 17 -2.47 39.48 -14.78
C ARG A 17 -1.53 38.85 -13.75
N ALA A 18 -0.37 39.47 -13.52
CA ALA A 18 0.60 39.00 -12.53
C ALA A 18 0.02 38.98 -11.09
N ARG A 19 -0.85 39.94 -10.74
CA ARG A 19 -1.56 39.93 -9.45
C ARG A 19 -2.62 38.83 -9.36
N ALA A 20 -3.32 38.55 -10.46
CA ALA A 20 -4.36 37.52 -10.49
C ALA A 20 -3.76 36.11 -10.34
N GLU A 21 -2.61 35.85 -10.97
CA GLU A 21 -1.94 34.54 -10.93
C GLU A 21 -1.27 34.28 -9.56
N SER A 22 -0.63 35.29 -8.94
CA SER A 22 -0.17 35.20 -7.55
C SER A 22 -1.32 34.92 -6.56
N ALA A 23 -2.49 35.53 -6.79
CA ALA A 23 -3.67 35.30 -5.96
C ALA A 23 -4.27 33.89 -6.14
N GLU A 24 -4.01 33.21 -7.27
CA GLU A 24 -4.41 31.81 -7.49
C GLU A 24 -3.61 30.88 -6.57
N ILE A 25 -2.28 31.07 -6.50
CA ILE A 25 -1.39 30.29 -5.62
C ILE A 25 -1.78 30.48 -4.15
N ASP A 26 -1.95 31.72 -3.70
CA ASP A 26 -2.36 32.02 -2.31
C ASP A 26 -3.69 31.36 -1.94
N ARG A 27 -4.66 31.36 -2.87
CA ARG A 27 -5.96 30.70 -2.67
C ARG A 27 -5.82 29.19 -2.56
N LEU A 28 -5.04 28.57 -3.45
CA LEU A 28 -4.80 27.13 -3.43
C LEU A 28 -4.04 26.70 -2.16
N GLU A 29 -3.09 27.51 -1.69
CA GLU A 29 -2.39 27.26 -0.43
C GLU A 29 -3.32 27.37 0.78
N ALA A 30 -4.21 28.37 0.79
CA ALA A 30 -5.24 28.50 1.82
C ALA A 30 -6.23 27.33 1.80
N GLU A 31 -6.64 26.87 0.61
CA GLU A 31 -7.50 25.69 0.41
C GLU A 31 -6.82 24.43 0.95
N ARG A 32 -5.57 24.18 0.55
CA ARG A 32 -4.73 23.07 1.07
C ARG A 32 -4.65 23.12 2.60
N GLY A 33 -4.40 24.29 3.18
CA GLY A 33 -4.31 24.45 4.63
C GLY A 33 -5.64 24.25 5.37
N ARG A 34 -6.78 24.54 4.73
CA ARG A 34 -8.11 24.24 5.28
C ARG A 34 -8.42 22.75 5.23
N LEU A 35 -8.19 22.11 4.08
CA LEU A 35 -8.38 20.67 3.91
C LEU A 35 -7.46 19.85 4.82
N GLY A 36 -6.20 20.28 5.01
CA GLY A 36 -5.27 19.64 5.94
C GLY A 36 -5.82 19.64 7.37
N ARG A 37 -6.29 20.79 7.86
CA ARG A 37 -6.94 20.89 9.18
C ARG A 37 -8.21 20.05 9.29
N ALA A 38 -9.01 19.99 8.23
CA ALA A 38 -10.21 19.15 8.20
C ALA A 38 -9.85 17.67 8.31
N ARG A 39 -8.86 17.20 7.55
CA ARG A 39 -8.33 15.84 7.62
C ARG A 39 -7.80 15.51 9.02
N ASP A 40 -7.00 16.39 9.60
CA ASP A 40 -6.43 16.17 10.93
C ASP A 40 -7.53 16.08 12.01
N SER A 41 -8.59 16.90 11.88
CA SER A 41 -9.77 16.78 12.73
C SER A 41 -10.50 15.44 12.54
N LEU A 42 -10.62 14.94 11.31
CA LEU A 42 -11.24 13.64 11.03
C LEU A 42 -10.41 12.49 11.64
N LEU A 43 -9.07 12.56 11.55
CA LEU A 43 -8.18 11.58 12.18
C LEU A 43 -8.35 11.52 13.70
N VAL A 44 -8.48 12.69 14.35
CA VAL A 44 -8.76 12.76 15.80
C VAL A 44 -10.13 12.16 16.12
N GLN A 45 -11.16 12.44 15.33
CA GLN A 45 -12.49 11.85 15.51
C GLN A 45 -12.47 10.33 15.33
N ARG A 46 -11.78 9.84 14.31
CA ARG A 46 -11.57 8.40 14.06
C ARG A 46 -10.90 7.72 15.25
N GLY A 47 -9.82 8.31 15.78
CA GLY A 47 -9.13 7.77 16.96
C GLY A 47 -10.02 7.70 18.20
N ARG A 48 -10.85 8.71 18.44
CA ARG A 48 -11.83 8.69 19.54
C ARG A 48 -12.90 7.62 19.35
N LEU A 49 -13.40 7.45 18.14
CA LEU A 49 -14.43 6.47 17.83
C LEU A 49 -13.88 5.04 17.89
N ALA A 50 -12.66 4.80 17.40
CA ALA A 50 -11.98 3.52 17.54
C ALA A 50 -11.84 3.12 19.02
N ALA A 51 -11.40 4.06 19.87
CA ALA A 51 -11.33 3.82 21.32
C ALA A 51 -12.72 3.56 21.96
N GLU A 52 -13.81 4.13 21.41
CA GLU A 52 -15.17 3.83 21.86
C GLU A 52 -15.60 2.42 21.44
N VAL A 53 -15.27 2.00 20.22
CA VAL A 53 -15.50 0.63 19.72
C VAL A 53 -14.76 -0.37 20.60
N ASP A 54 -13.47 -0.16 20.89
CA ASP A 54 -12.67 -1.05 21.74
C ASP A 54 -13.27 -1.21 23.15
N ARG A 55 -13.72 -0.10 23.75
CA ARG A 55 -14.40 -0.13 25.05
C ARG A 55 -15.73 -0.88 25.00
N LEU A 56 -16.49 -0.71 23.92
CA LEU A 56 -17.76 -1.40 23.76
C LEU A 56 -17.53 -2.90 23.57
N SER A 57 -16.53 -3.30 22.79
CA SER A 57 -16.13 -4.70 22.62
C SER A 57 -15.74 -5.33 23.96
N ALA A 58 -14.85 -4.69 24.73
CA ALA A 58 -14.48 -5.17 26.07
C ALA A 58 -15.70 -5.27 27.01
N ARG A 59 -16.66 -4.35 26.91
CA ARG A 59 -17.91 -4.41 27.67
C ARG A 59 -18.77 -5.59 27.25
N ILE A 60 -18.92 -5.85 25.95
CA ILE A 60 -19.66 -7.01 25.42
C ILE A 60 -19.05 -8.31 25.95
N ASP A 61 -17.72 -8.43 25.93
CA ASP A 61 -17.00 -9.60 26.44
C ASP A 61 -17.24 -9.81 27.94
N SER A 62 -17.22 -8.72 28.73
CA SER A 62 -17.53 -8.78 30.17
C SER A 62 -18.99 -9.14 30.47
N LEU A 63 -19.91 -8.85 29.55
CA LEU A 63 -21.35 -9.09 29.68
C LEU A 63 -21.80 -10.42 29.06
N ARG A 64 -20.87 -11.28 28.61
CA ARG A 64 -21.14 -12.55 27.91
C ARG A 64 -21.93 -13.59 28.75
N ALA A 65 -22.26 -13.28 30.00
CA ALA A 65 -23.21 -14.06 30.81
C ALA A 65 -24.64 -14.00 30.22
N PRO A 66 -25.44 -15.08 30.31
CA PRO A 66 -26.63 -15.23 29.48
C PRO A 66 -27.76 -14.26 29.83
N GLY A 67 -28.09 -13.36 28.89
CA GLY A 67 -29.46 -12.87 28.70
C GLY A 67 -29.80 -11.46 29.23
N GLY A 68 -28.82 -10.71 29.75
CA GLY A 68 -29.06 -9.35 30.25
C GLY A 68 -29.52 -8.36 29.16
N GLY A 69 -30.40 -7.41 29.52
CA GLY A 69 -30.82 -6.32 28.63
C GLY A 69 -29.65 -5.48 28.12
N GLU A 70 -28.64 -5.25 28.98
CA GLU A 70 -27.43 -4.48 28.65
C GLU A 70 -26.58 -5.09 27.53
N PHE A 71 -26.48 -6.42 27.47
CA PHE A 71 -25.76 -7.11 26.40
C PHE A 71 -26.44 -6.87 25.04
N ARG A 72 -27.78 -6.96 25.00
CA ARG A 72 -28.57 -6.68 23.79
C ARG A 72 -28.45 -5.23 23.36
N GLU A 73 -28.40 -4.29 24.30
CA GLU A 73 -28.17 -2.87 23.99
C GLU A 73 -26.77 -2.63 23.43
N ALA A 74 -25.74 -3.24 24.03
CA ALA A 74 -24.37 -3.15 23.55
C ALA A 74 -24.22 -3.70 22.12
N LEU A 75 -24.83 -4.87 21.85
CA LEU A 75 -24.88 -5.45 20.50
C LEU A 75 -25.63 -4.56 19.49
N ARG A 76 -26.71 -3.89 19.90
CA ARG A 76 -27.41 -2.93 19.02
C ARG A 76 -26.59 -1.67 18.73
N ARG A 77 -25.71 -1.26 19.66
CA ARG A 77 -24.86 -0.07 19.52
C ARG A 77 -23.62 -0.34 18.67
N SER A 78 -23.08 -1.56 18.69
CA SER A 78 -21.85 -1.92 17.97
C SER A 78 -21.92 -1.64 16.46
N PRO A 79 -22.90 -2.16 15.69
CA PRO A 79 -23.00 -1.90 14.26
C PRO A 79 -23.11 -0.41 13.92
N ARG A 80 -23.72 0.40 14.80
CA ARG A 80 -23.83 1.86 14.61
C ARG A 80 -22.48 2.55 14.75
N LEU A 81 -21.63 2.08 15.68
CA LEU A 81 -20.28 2.64 15.83
C LEU A 81 -19.37 2.23 14.67
N VAL A 82 -19.43 0.96 14.25
CA VAL A 82 -18.69 0.46 13.07
C VAL A 82 -19.10 1.24 11.82
N GLY A 83 -20.40 1.39 11.55
CA GLY A 83 -20.87 2.17 10.41
C GLY A 83 -20.47 3.65 10.45
N ARG A 84 -20.31 4.25 11.64
CA ARG A 84 -19.75 5.60 11.79
C ARG A 84 -18.25 5.64 11.53
N LEU A 85 -17.50 4.59 11.90
CA LEU A 85 -16.07 4.49 11.66
C LEU A 85 -15.78 4.36 10.16
N GLU A 86 -16.51 3.50 9.47
CA GLU A 86 -16.45 3.38 8.01
C GLU A 86 -16.83 4.70 7.31
N GLY A 87 -17.81 5.43 7.85
CA GLY A 87 -18.16 6.76 7.36
C GLY A 87 -16.98 7.74 7.46
N LEU A 88 -16.31 7.76 8.61
CA LEU A 88 -15.10 8.58 8.80
C LEU A 88 -13.95 8.15 7.89
N ASP A 89 -13.77 6.85 7.66
CA ASP A 89 -12.74 6.34 6.76
C ASP A 89 -12.99 6.80 5.32
N ARG A 90 -14.24 6.73 4.84
CA ARG A 90 -14.64 7.27 3.54
C ARG A 90 -14.45 8.78 3.44
N ASP A 91 -14.74 9.52 4.51
CA ASP A 91 -14.52 10.97 4.55
C ASP A 91 -13.03 11.34 4.55
N LEU A 92 -12.19 10.55 5.22
CA LEU A 92 -10.74 10.69 5.18
C LEU A 92 -10.18 10.41 3.79
N GLU A 93 -10.66 9.37 3.11
CA GLU A 93 -10.29 9.06 1.72
C GLU A 93 -10.63 10.21 0.77
N ARG A 94 -11.86 10.75 0.87
CA ARG A 94 -12.27 11.93 0.09
C ARG A 94 -11.39 13.14 0.37
N ALA A 95 -11.16 13.46 1.65
CA ALA A 95 -10.29 14.56 2.03
C ALA A 95 -8.85 14.39 1.52
N GLY A 96 -8.35 13.15 1.48
CA GLY A 96 -7.07 12.79 0.87
C GLY A 96 -7.05 13.04 -0.64
N ALA A 97 -8.08 12.60 -1.35
CA ALA A 97 -8.21 12.83 -2.79
C ALA A 97 -8.31 14.34 -3.12
N ASP A 98 -9.08 15.09 -2.34
CA ASP A 98 -9.20 16.55 -2.51
C ASP A 98 -7.87 17.27 -2.27
N LEU A 99 -7.10 16.84 -1.25
CA LEU A 99 -5.77 17.37 -0.97
C LEU A 99 -4.79 17.12 -2.12
N GLU A 100 -4.77 15.91 -2.68
CA GLU A 100 -3.95 15.60 -3.85
C GLU A 100 -4.40 16.41 -5.08
N GLY A 101 -5.71 16.56 -5.28
CA GLY A 101 -6.26 17.41 -6.34
C GLY A 101 -5.85 18.89 -6.21
N VAL A 102 -5.84 19.44 -4.99
CA VAL A 102 -5.31 20.80 -4.74
C VAL A 102 -3.81 20.85 -5.00
N ARG A 103 -3.05 19.85 -4.54
CA ARG A 103 -1.60 19.78 -4.70
C ARG A 103 -1.17 19.77 -6.17
N GLU A 104 -1.84 19.00 -7.02
CA GLU A 104 -1.60 19.00 -8.47
C GLU A 104 -1.95 20.34 -9.12
N ARG A 105 -3.07 20.96 -8.73
CA ARG A 105 -3.42 22.33 -9.18
C ARG A 105 -2.35 23.35 -8.78
N LEU A 106 -1.81 23.24 -7.57
CA LEU A 106 -0.76 24.12 -7.03
C LEU A 106 0.56 23.93 -7.78
N ARG A 107 0.90 22.69 -8.14
CA ARG A 107 2.06 22.38 -8.99
C ARG A 107 1.92 23.00 -10.39
N ALA A 108 0.76 22.82 -11.03
CA ALA A 108 0.49 23.41 -12.33
C ALA A 108 0.47 24.94 -12.30
N ALA A 109 0.06 25.56 -11.17
CA ALA A 109 0.15 27.00 -10.98
C ALA A 109 1.62 27.48 -10.88
N TYR A 110 2.45 26.80 -10.08
CA TYR A 110 3.88 27.11 -10.01
C TYR A 110 4.60 26.90 -11.33
N ASP A 111 4.31 25.83 -12.09
CA ASP A 111 4.92 25.57 -13.39
C ASP A 111 4.65 26.73 -14.37
N ARG A 112 3.41 27.23 -14.40
CA ARG A 112 3.04 28.42 -15.20
C ARG A 112 3.82 29.67 -14.79
N GLU A 113 3.97 29.92 -13.49
CA GLU A 113 4.71 31.08 -12.97
C GLU A 113 6.22 30.99 -13.27
N ILE A 114 6.82 29.81 -13.08
CA ILE A 114 8.21 29.54 -13.41
C ILE A 114 8.46 29.82 -14.90
N GLU A 115 7.62 29.30 -15.80
CA GLU A 115 7.71 29.58 -17.24
C GLU A 115 7.55 31.07 -17.57
N ALA A 116 6.70 31.81 -16.85
CA ALA A 116 6.55 33.24 -17.02
C ALA A 116 7.80 34.01 -16.57
N LEU A 117 8.40 33.62 -15.44
CA LEU A 117 9.64 34.22 -14.92
C LEU A 117 10.83 33.94 -15.84
N VAL A 118 11.00 32.71 -16.33
CA VAL A 118 12.06 32.33 -17.28
C VAL A 118 11.95 33.17 -18.56
N ARG A 119 10.73 33.36 -19.10
CA ARG A 119 10.52 34.22 -20.27
C ARG A 119 10.89 35.68 -20.02
N ARG A 120 10.64 36.22 -18.82
CA ARG A 120 11.04 37.59 -18.45
C ARG A 120 12.55 37.71 -18.31
N LEU A 121 13.20 36.74 -17.66
CA LEU A 121 14.66 36.70 -17.53
C LEU A 121 15.37 36.62 -18.88
N ALA A 122 14.77 35.95 -19.86
CA ALA A 122 15.28 35.92 -21.23
C ALA A 122 15.23 37.29 -21.95
N GLN A 123 14.37 38.21 -21.50
CA GLN A 123 14.28 39.58 -22.05
C GLN A 123 15.25 40.55 -21.36
N GLY A 124 15.69 40.22 -20.14
CA GLY A 124 16.67 40.98 -19.39
C GLY A 124 16.95 40.33 -18.03
N PRO A 125 18.22 40.13 -17.65
CA PRO A 125 18.55 39.56 -16.35
C PRO A 125 18.23 40.58 -15.24
N ASP A 126 17.36 40.17 -14.31
CA ASP A 126 17.03 40.92 -13.09
C ASP A 126 17.22 39.99 -11.88
N GLU A 127 18.06 40.40 -10.95
CA GLU A 127 18.37 39.67 -9.72
C GLU A 127 17.11 39.40 -8.87
N ALA A 128 16.13 40.32 -8.89
CA ALA A 128 14.87 40.12 -8.18
C ALA A 128 14.05 38.97 -8.79
N LEU A 129 14.02 38.86 -10.13
CA LEU A 129 13.33 37.77 -10.83
C LEU A 129 14.02 36.42 -10.61
N VAL A 130 15.36 36.40 -10.58
CA VAL A 130 16.13 35.17 -10.26
C VAL A 130 15.79 34.69 -8.85
N ARG A 131 15.77 35.59 -7.86
CA ARG A 131 15.37 35.23 -6.48
C ARG A 131 13.96 34.65 -6.42
N GLN A 132 13.01 35.26 -7.13
CA GLN A 132 11.63 34.78 -7.17
C GLN A 132 11.51 33.40 -7.84
N LEU A 133 12.25 33.17 -8.92
CA LEU A 133 12.31 31.88 -9.62
C LEU A 133 12.78 30.77 -8.67
N VAL A 134 13.87 31.01 -7.93
CA VAL A 134 14.39 30.04 -6.94
C VAL A 134 13.37 29.73 -5.85
N VAL A 135 12.60 30.72 -5.40
CA VAL A 135 11.54 30.51 -4.40
C VAL A 135 10.43 29.61 -4.96
N TYR A 136 9.96 29.87 -6.18
CA TYR A 136 8.91 29.06 -6.80
C TYR A 136 9.38 27.66 -7.18
N GLU A 137 10.62 27.49 -7.64
CA GLU A 137 11.19 26.15 -7.88
C GLU A 137 11.25 25.33 -6.59
N LYS A 138 11.72 25.92 -5.49
CA LYS A 138 11.73 25.27 -4.17
C LYS A 138 10.31 24.92 -3.69
N ALA A 139 9.36 25.82 -3.85
CA ALA A 139 7.97 25.57 -3.47
C ALA A 139 7.34 24.44 -4.31
N ARG A 140 7.58 24.45 -5.62
CA ARG A 140 7.16 23.42 -6.57
C ARG A 140 7.79 22.06 -6.25
N GLU A 141 9.07 22.02 -5.94
CA GLU A 141 9.75 20.80 -5.49
C GLU A 141 9.17 20.25 -4.19
N ALA A 142 8.85 21.12 -3.23
CA ALA A 142 8.23 20.71 -1.97
C ALA A 142 6.85 20.05 -2.20
N LEU A 143 6.12 20.44 -3.26
CA LEU A 143 4.89 19.76 -3.69
C LEU A 143 5.17 18.44 -4.42
N GLY A 144 6.33 18.23 -5.04
CA GLY A 144 6.67 16.96 -5.72
C GLY A 144 7.20 15.87 -4.79
N ARG A 145 7.70 16.24 -3.61
CA ARG A 145 8.35 15.33 -2.66
C ARG A 145 7.39 14.48 -1.80
N GLY A 146 6.08 14.67 -1.87
CA GLY A 146 5.12 13.92 -1.03
C GLY A 146 4.83 12.46 -1.45
N VAL A 147 5.31 11.97 -2.60
CA VAL A 147 5.22 10.53 -2.96
C VAL A 147 6.61 9.87 -3.01
N VAL A 148 7.70 10.63 -2.83
CA VAL A 148 9.07 10.08 -2.92
C VAL A 148 9.94 10.42 -1.71
N SER A 149 9.59 11.41 -0.89
CA SER A 149 10.45 11.86 0.23
C SER A 149 9.95 11.57 1.64
N GLU A 150 8.73 11.06 1.87
CA GLU A 150 8.39 10.58 3.23
C GLU A 150 9.14 9.29 3.62
N GLY A 151 9.77 8.60 2.64
CA GLY A 151 10.76 7.55 2.86
C GLY A 151 12.21 7.99 2.64
N ALA A 152 12.46 9.22 2.19
CA ALA A 152 13.81 9.75 2.09
C ALA A 152 14.20 10.30 3.47
N GLY A 153 14.67 9.39 4.33
CA GLY A 153 15.37 9.74 5.55
C GLY A 153 16.59 10.63 5.28
N PRO A 154 17.47 10.83 6.28
CA PRO A 154 18.62 11.75 6.25
C PRO A 154 19.72 11.51 5.17
N GLY A 155 19.40 10.90 4.02
CA GLY A 155 20.33 10.53 2.94
C GLY A 155 19.97 11.07 1.56
N ALA A 156 18.93 11.89 1.38
CA ALA A 156 18.60 12.44 0.05
C ALA A 156 19.74 13.30 -0.54
N GLU A 157 20.45 14.05 0.30
CA GLU A 157 21.68 14.79 -0.08
C GLU A 157 22.86 13.87 -0.39
N ALA A 158 22.94 12.70 0.26
CA ALA A 158 23.98 11.71 -0.03
C ALA A 158 23.83 11.09 -1.44
N LEU A 159 22.63 11.20 -2.03
CA LEU A 159 22.32 10.63 -3.33
C LEU A 159 22.42 11.63 -4.50
N SER A 160 22.83 12.89 -4.27
CA SER A 160 23.15 13.86 -5.34
C SER A 160 24.66 13.89 -5.64
N ILE A 161 25.02 14.02 -6.93
CA ILE A 161 26.41 14.28 -7.31
C ILE A 161 26.70 15.76 -7.07
N ARG A 162 27.68 16.05 -6.22
CA ARG A 162 28.23 17.39 -6.01
C ARG A 162 29.35 17.65 -7.01
N GLU A 163 29.69 18.92 -7.24
CA GLU A 163 30.86 19.26 -8.06
C GLU A 163 32.16 18.81 -7.40
N GLU A 164 32.17 18.77 -6.07
CA GLU A 164 33.29 18.34 -5.24
C GLU A 164 33.49 16.82 -5.19
N ASP A 165 32.53 16.03 -5.70
CA ASP A 165 32.60 14.57 -5.60
C ASP A 165 33.72 14.00 -6.49
N GLY A 166 34.69 13.33 -5.88
CA GLY A 166 35.74 12.61 -6.59
C GLY A 166 35.22 11.35 -7.32
N PRO A 167 36.00 10.76 -8.24
CA PRO A 167 35.58 9.57 -8.99
C PRO A 167 35.20 8.39 -8.09
N GLU A 168 35.92 8.19 -6.98
CA GLU A 168 35.60 7.13 -6.02
C GLU A 168 34.26 7.39 -5.29
N GLU A 169 33.95 8.65 -4.98
CA GLU A 169 32.69 9.00 -4.31
C GLU A 169 31.50 8.84 -5.27
N VAL A 170 31.67 9.25 -6.53
CA VAL A 170 30.66 9.02 -7.59
C VAL A 170 30.41 7.52 -7.76
N ARG A 171 31.47 6.70 -7.75
CA ARG A 171 31.36 5.23 -7.81
C ARG A 171 30.59 4.67 -6.62
N GLN A 172 30.96 5.03 -5.39
CA GLN A 172 30.29 4.57 -4.18
C GLN A 172 28.80 4.97 -4.17
N LYS A 173 28.47 6.19 -4.60
CA LYS A 173 27.07 6.62 -4.72
C LYS A 173 26.30 5.84 -5.79
N ALA A 174 26.94 5.52 -6.93
CA ALA A 174 26.32 4.69 -7.97
C ALA A 174 26.01 3.28 -7.45
N ASP A 175 26.95 2.66 -6.75
CA ASP A 175 26.78 1.31 -6.18
C ASP A 175 25.69 1.32 -5.09
N LEU A 176 25.64 2.35 -4.24
CA LEU A 176 24.57 2.52 -3.25
C LEU A 176 23.18 2.65 -3.90
N LEU A 177 23.07 3.41 -5.00
CA LEU A 177 21.82 3.55 -5.76
C LEU A 177 21.37 2.21 -6.35
N GLU A 178 22.31 1.39 -6.84
CA GLU A 178 21.99 0.05 -7.34
C GLU A 178 21.54 -0.91 -6.25
N ASP A 179 22.18 -0.89 -5.08
CA ASP A 179 21.76 -1.68 -3.92
C ASP A 179 20.34 -1.31 -3.48
N MET A 180 20.05 0.00 -3.42
CA MET A 180 18.70 0.49 -3.11
C MET A 180 17.69 0.05 -4.16
N ALA A 181 18.02 0.14 -5.46
CA ALA A 181 17.17 -0.36 -6.54
C ALA A 181 16.95 -1.88 -6.43
N GLY A 182 17.98 -2.63 -6.04
CA GLY A 182 17.89 -4.07 -5.78
C GLY A 182 16.91 -4.40 -4.66
N ARG A 183 16.95 -3.65 -3.55
CA ARG A 183 16.00 -3.81 -2.43
C ARG A 183 14.56 -3.50 -2.84
N LEU A 184 14.32 -2.39 -3.55
CA LEU A 184 12.98 -2.05 -4.05
C LEU A 184 12.43 -3.10 -5.02
N ARG A 185 13.29 -3.66 -5.88
CA ARG A 185 12.92 -4.77 -6.76
C ARG A 185 12.48 -6.01 -5.97
N ALA A 186 13.22 -6.34 -4.91
CA ALA A 186 12.88 -7.47 -4.04
C ALA A 186 11.54 -7.25 -3.33
N GLU A 187 11.30 -6.04 -2.81
CA GLU A 187 10.01 -5.65 -2.22
C GLU A 187 8.87 -5.75 -3.25
N ALA A 188 9.05 -5.18 -4.44
CA ALA A 188 8.05 -5.26 -5.51
C ALA A 188 7.73 -6.72 -5.90
N ALA A 189 8.75 -7.60 -5.91
CA ALA A 189 8.57 -9.02 -6.19
C ALA A 189 7.80 -9.73 -5.06
N GLU A 190 8.04 -9.37 -3.80
CA GLU A 190 7.31 -9.90 -2.65
C GLU A 190 5.84 -9.48 -2.68
N VAL A 191 5.57 -8.18 -2.86
CA VAL A 191 4.20 -7.66 -3.02
C VAL A 191 3.49 -8.35 -4.19
N ALA A 192 4.18 -8.58 -5.31
CA ALA A 192 3.63 -9.31 -6.44
C ALA A 192 3.25 -10.76 -6.11
N ARG A 193 4.01 -11.44 -5.22
CA ARG A 193 3.67 -12.78 -4.74
C ARG A 193 2.39 -12.74 -3.89
N GLN A 194 2.29 -11.76 -2.98
CA GLN A 194 1.10 -11.58 -2.14
C GLN A 194 -0.15 -11.30 -2.97
N VAL A 195 -0.05 -10.40 -3.97
CA VAL A 195 -1.15 -10.13 -4.91
C VAL A 195 -1.62 -11.40 -5.60
N ARG A 196 -0.70 -12.23 -6.10
CA ARG A 196 -1.06 -13.51 -6.74
C ARG A 196 -1.77 -14.46 -5.78
N GLN A 197 -1.32 -14.55 -4.53
CA GLN A 197 -1.96 -15.38 -3.50
C GLN A 197 -3.40 -14.90 -3.22
N LEU A 198 -3.60 -13.60 -3.00
CA LEU A 198 -4.94 -13.04 -2.76
C LEU A 198 -5.86 -13.19 -3.99
N GLU A 199 -5.33 -13.06 -5.21
CA GLU A 199 -6.09 -13.31 -6.43
C GLU A 199 -6.53 -14.78 -6.55
N THR A 200 -5.66 -15.73 -6.18
CA THR A 200 -6.03 -17.16 -6.14
C THR A 200 -7.11 -17.45 -5.10
N GLU A 201 -7.00 -16.85 -3.91
CA GLU A 201 -7.98 -16.99 -2.85
C GLU A 201 -9.34 -16.40 -3.27
N ARG A 202 -9.35 -15.19 -3.81
CA ARG A 202 -10.57 -14.56 -4.37
C ARG A 202 -11.22 -15.44 -5.42
N ARG A 203 -10.44 -16.01 -6.34
CA ARG A 203 -10.96 -16.90 -7.40
C ARG A 203 -11.56 -18.17 -6.81
N LEU A 204 -10.93 -18.75 -5.78
CA LEU A 204 -11.45 -19.91 -5.08
C LEU A 204 -12.78 -19.59 -4.39
N ARG A 205 -12.85 -18.49 -3.65
CA ARG A 205 -14.08 -18.03 -2.98
C ARG A 205 -15.23 -17.76 -3.97
N ALA A 206 -14.92 -17.13 -5.10
CA ALA A 206 -15.92 -16.90 -6.15
C ALA A 206 -16.48 -18.22 -6.72
N ARG A 207 -15.64 -19.25 -6.87
CA ARG A 207 -16.07 -20.60 -7.30
C ARG A 207 -16.93 -21.29 -6.25
N VAL A 208 -16.53 -21.24 -4.97
CA VAL A 208 -17.31 -21.81 -3.86
C VAL A 208 -18.68 -21.14 -3.78
N ALA A 209 -18.74 -19.81 -3.89
CA ALA A 209 -20.01 -19.07 -3.88
C ALA A 209 -20.89 -19.41 -5.09
N ALA A 210 -20.32 -19.63 -6.28
CA ALA A 210 -21.07 -20.09 -7.44
C ALA A 210 -21.63 -21.50 -7.24
N PHE A 211 -20.82 -22.42 -6.74
CA PHE A 211 -21.24 -23.79 -6.44
C PHE A 211 -22.32 -23.84 -5.35
N ALA A 212 -22.20 -23.04 -4.28
CA ALA A 212 -23.22 -22.96 -3.24
C ALA A 212 -24.56 -22.45 -3.78
N ARG A 213 -24.55 -21.51 -4.72
CA ARG A 213 -25.77 -21.07 -5.43
C ARG A 213 -26.36 -22.18 -6.30
N GLU A 214 -25.53 -22.94 -7.01
CA GLU A 214 -25.99 -24.09 -7.80
C GLU A 214 -26.63 -25.17 -6.90
N VAL A 215 -26.01 -25.51 -5.77
CA VAL A 215 -26.56 -26.47 -4.80
C VAL A 215 -27.89 -25.98 -4.21
N SER A 216 -27.99 -24.70 -3.86
CA SER A 216 -29.24 -24.11 -3.34
C SER A 216 -30.38 -24.17 -4.35
N LEU A 217 -30.10 -24.09 -5.67
CA LEU A 217 -31.12 -24.23 -6.71
C LEU A 217 -31.68 -25.66 -6.80
N PHE A 218 -30.91 -26.67 -6.37
CA PHE A 218 -31.40 -28.06 -6.31
C PHE A 218 -32.28 -28.32 -5.08
N ASP A 219 -32.05 -27.62 -3.96
CA ASP A 219 -32.89 -27.74 -2.75
C ASP A 219 -34.27 -27.08 -2.93
N GLU A 220 -34.38 -26.04 -3.75
CA GLU A 220 -35.62 -25.30 -4.02
C GLU A 220 -36.63 -26.07 -4.90
N HIS A 221 -36.23 -27.24 -5.44
CA HIS A 221 -37.06 -28.11 -6.25
C HIS A 221 -37.37 -29.47 -5.60
N LEU A 222 -37.06 -29.64 -4.33
CA LEU A 222 -37.55 -30.79 -3.57
C LEU A 222 -39.05 -30.60 -3.33
N PRO A 223 -39.93 -31.48 -3.84
CA PRO A 223 -41.36 -31.40 -3.56
C PRO A 223 -41.58 -31.44 -2.05
N GLU A 224 -42.44 -30.55 -1.53
CA GLU A 224 -42.70 -30.22 -0.12
C GLU A 224 -43.13 -31.39 0.81
N GLY A 225 -42.89 -32.66 0.45
CA GLY A 225 -43.36 -33.85 1.16
C GLY A 225 -42.30 -34.85 1.62
N ARG A 226 -41.00 -34.55 1.54
CA ARG A 226 -39.95 -35.48 2.04
C ARG A 226 -39.10 -34.85 3.14
N THR A 227 -39.68 -34.73 4.32
CA THR A 227 -38.91 -34.56 5.57
C THR A 227 -38.11 -35.85 5.80
N VAL A 228 -36.81 -35.82 5.53
CA VAL A 228 -35.90 -36.85 6.04
C VAL A 228 -35.72 -36.59 7.52
N SER A 229 -36.57 -37.22 8.33
CA SER A 229 -36.39 -37.27 9.79
C SER A 229 -35.02 -37.90 10.09
N PRO A 230 -34.21 -37.33 11.00
CA PRO A 230 -33.01 -37.98 11.48
C PRO A 230 -33.45 -39.16 12.37
N SER A 231 -33.51 -40.35 11.80
CA SER A 231 -33.76 -41.57 12.56
C SER A 231 -32.56 -41.88 13.45
N GLU A 232 -32.79 -41.84 14.75
CA GLU A 232 -31.95 -42.45 15.78
C GLU A 232 -31.60 -43.89 15.38
N ALA A 233 -30.37 -44.13 14.93
CA ALA A 233 -29.83 -45.47 14.78
C ALA A 233 -29.22 -45.91 16.13
N LYS A 234 -30.10 -46.44 16.99
CA LYS A 234 -29.73 -47.35 18.08
C LYS A 234 -29.75 -48.78 17.52
N VAL A 235 -28.99 -49.69 18.15
CA VAL A 235 -28.74 -51.13 17.81
C VAL A 235 -27.50 -51.29 16.92
N GLY A 236 -26.41 -51.95 17.31
CA GLY A 236 -26.21 -53.01 18.30
C GLY A 236 -25.78 -54.31 17.61
N ALA A 237 -24.53 -54.72 17.84
CA ALA A 237 -23.94 -56.04 17.65
C ALA A 237 -23.61 -56.58 16.22
N SER A 238 -22.38 -57.09 16.12
CA SER A 238 -21.63 -57.72 15.01
C SER A 238 -22.09 -59.17 14.67
N PRO A 239 -21.29 -59.98 13.93
CA PRO A 239 -21.07 -60.09 12.47
C PRO A 239 -21.57 -61.46 11.91
N PRO A 240 -21.30 -61.85 10.64
CA PRO A 240 -20.11 -62.70 10.40
C PRO A 240 -19.41 -62.54 9.02
N SER A 241 -18.22 -63.15 8.96
CA SER A 241 -17.26 -63.32 7.86
C SER A 241 -17.79 -63.91 6.53
N GLY A 242 -17.05 -63.58 5.45
CA GLY A 242 -17.04 -64.33 4.17
C GLY A 242 -16.38 -63.49 3.06
N THR A 243 -15.05 -63.47 2.87
CA THR A 243 -14.24 -64.38 2.03
C THR A 243 -14.26 -64.07 0.51
N GLN A 244 -13.08 -63.76 -0.04
CA GLN A 244 -12.65 -63.76 -1.46
C GLN A 244 -13.30 -62.69 -2.37
N GLY A 245 -12.62 -62.00 -3.28
CA GLY A 245 -11.31 -62.12 -3.91
C GLY A 245 -11.49 -61.62 -5.36
N ALA A 246 -10.80 -60.55 -5.77
CA ALA A 246 -10.73 -60.16 -7.18
C ALA A 246 -9.55 -59.22 -7.45
N VAL A 247 -8.59 -59.75 -8.19
CA VAL A 247 -7.46 -59.06 -8.82
C VAL A 247 -7.97 -58.26 -10.03
N PRO A 248 -7.36 -57.12 -10.36
CA PRO A 248 -7.21 -56.73 -11.76
C PRO A 248 -5.72 -56.67 -12.18
N PRO A 249 -5.39 -57.09 -13.42
CA PRO A 249 -4.02 -57.15 -13.92
C PRO A 249 -3.55 -55.81 -14.51
N GLY A 250 -2.23 -55.74 -14.70
CA GLY A 250 -1.44 -54.51 -14.84
C GLY A 250 -1.52 -53.76 -16.17
N VAL A 251 -0.84 -52.61 -16.18
CA VAL A 251 -0.23 -52.02 -17.39
C VAL A 251 1.06 -51.27 -17.01
N ALA A 252 2.13 -51.66 -17.73
CA ALA A 252 3.33 -50.91 -18.13
C ALA A 252 4.39 -50.45 -17.11
N GLN A 253 5.52 -51.19 -17.18
CA GLN A 253 6.89 -50.72 -17.04
C GLN A 253 7.29 -49.73 -18.14
N ALA A 254 8.10 -48.73 -17.80
CA ALA A 254 9.24 -48.22 -18.59
C ALA A 254 10.03 -47.13 -17.81
N PRO A 255 11.32 -46.88 -18.13
CA PRO A 255 12.36 -46.77 -17.11
C PRO A 255 13.13 -45.43 -17.08
N GLY A 256 13.93 -45.24 -16.02
CA GLY A 256 15.26 -44.64 -16.13
C GLY A 256 15.54 -43.41 -15.27
N PHE A 257 16.79 -43.33 -14.80
CA PHE A 257 17.52 -42.15 -14.25
C PHE A 257 17.09 -41.73 -12.82
N GLU A 258 17.95 -41.50 -11.82
CA GLU A 258 19.38 -41.22 -11.62
C GLU A 258 19.78 -41.82 -10.25
N GLY A 259 20.99 -42.30 -9.98
CA GLY A 259 22.25 -41.58 -10.14
C GLY A 259 22.62 -40.88 -8.82
N SER A 260 23.73 -41.30 -8.23
CA SER A 260 24.55 -40.55 -7.25
C SER A 260 24.18 -40.66 -5.77
N LYS A 261 24.78 -41.68 -5.15
CA LYS A 261 25.26 -41.63 -3.77
C LYS A 261 26.40 -40.62 -3.71
N GLU A 262 26.36 -39.66 -2.80
CA GLU A 262 27.61 -39.18 -2.20
C GLU A 262 27.41 -38.90 -0.72
N GLN A 263 28.25 -39.60 0.02
CA GLN A 263 28.26 -39.80 1.44
C GLN A 263 29.59 -39.20 1.88
N VAL A 264 29.57 -38.05 2.58
CA VAL A 264 30.72 -37.61 3.36
C VAL A 264 30.27 -37.27 4.77
N ARG A 265 31.06 -37.84 5.66
CA ARG A 265 30.95 -38.00 7.10
C ARG A 265 31.60 -36.81 7.82
N ALA A 266 31.04 -36.51 9.00
CA ALA A 266 31.70 -36.38 10.31
C ALA A 266 32.56 -35.14 10.65
N GLY A 267 32.39 -34.72 11.90
CA GLY A 267 33.22 -33.79 12.69
C GLY A 267 32.37 -32.77 13.43
N ASP A 268 31.71 -33.14 14.53
CA ASP A 268 32.15 -32.99 15.94
C ASP A 268 32.10 -31.53 16.43
N GLU A 269 31.11 -31.16 17.26
CA GLU A 269 31.01 -31.35 18.73
C GLU A 269 31.66 -30.21 19.54
N ALA A 270 30.83 -29.52 20.34
CA ALA A 270 31.05 -29.00 21.70
C ALA A 270 30.07 -27.83 21.95
N ALA A 271 28.93 -28.07 22.61
CA ALA A 271 28.74 -27.86 24.05
C ALA A 271 28.83 -26.38 24.47
N SER A 272 27.73 -25.78 24.97
CA SER A 272 27.28 -25.94 26.36
C SER A 272 26.07 -25.04 26.69
N GLN A 273 25.25 -25.54 27.63
CA GLN A 273 24.43 -24.80 28.62
C GLN A 273 23.25 -23.97 28.08
N GLY A 274 21.99 -24.21 28.44
CA GLY A 274 21.45 -24.79 29.67
C GLY A 274 20.84 -23.68 30.53
N ALA A 275 19.56 -23.35 30.32
CA ALA A 275 18.74 -22.64 31.31
C ALA A 275 17.25 -22.98 31.12
N LEU A 276 16.77 -23.79 32.05
CA LEU A 276 15.37 -24.08 32.31
C LEU A 276 14.59 -22.79 32.61
N VAL A 277 13.45 -22.58 31.95
CA VAL A 277 12.33 -21.84 32.55
C VAL A 277 11.02 -22.55 32.22
N ALA A 278 10.50 -23.19 33.26
CA ALA A 278 9.11 -23.34 33.65
C ALA A 278 8.03 -23.34 32.55
N GLY A 279 7.39 -24.50 32.42
CA GLY A 279 6.13 -24.67 31.72
C GLY A 279 5.05 -23.72 32.24
N LYS A 280 4.37 -23.10 31.28
CA LYS A 280 3.07 -22.49 31.50
C LYS A 280 2.10 -23.25 30.61
N GLU A 281 1.24 -24.03 31.25
CA GLU A 281 0.12 -24.74 30.67
C GLU A 281 -0.63 -23.81 29.71
N VAL A 282 -0.58 -24.15 28.41
CA VAL A 282 -1.38 -23.52 27.38
C VAL A 282 -2.77 -24.13 27.51
N ALA A 283 -3.61 -23.43 28.26
CA ALA A 283 -5.04 -23.64 28.26
C ALA A 283 -5.56 -23.49 26.83
N ARG A 284 -6.17 -24.58 26.41
CA ARG A 284 -6.86 -24.84 25.16
C ARG A 284 -8.20 -24.08 25.16
N GLU A 285 -8.56 -23.59 23.97
CA GLU A 285 -9.91 -23.17 23.53
C GLU A 285 -10.42 -21.82 24.03
N GLU A 286 -10.58 -20.87 23.10
CA GLU A 286 -11.91 -20.36 22.72
C GLU A 286 -11.82 -19.66 21.35
N GLY A 287 -12.74 -20.04 20.45
CA GLY A 287 -12.74 -19.69 19.04
C GLY A 287 -12.87 -18.18 18.80
N SER A 288 -11.75 -17.58 18.39
CA SER A 288 -11.80 -16.41 17.53
C SER A 288 -12.44 -16.86 16.22
N SER A 289 -13.72 -16.55 16.05
CA SER A 289 -14.33 -16.53 14.73
C SER A 289 -13.57 -15.48 13.92
N LEU A 290 -12.48 -15.91 13.29
CA LEU A 290 -11.82 -15.20 12.22
C LEU A 290 -12.90 -15.00 11.16
N GLU A 291 -13.60 -13.87 11.23
CA GLU A 291 -14.49 -13.44 10.17
C GLU A 291 -13.63 -13.38 8.92
N GLU A 292 -13.83 -14.37 8.04
CA GLU A 292 -13.08 -14.44 6.80
C GLU A 292 -13.33 -13.11 6.07
N PRO A 293 -12.26 -12.42 5.61
CA PRO A 293 -12.40 -11.10 5.00
C PRO A 293 -13.39 -11.17 3.84
N SER A 294 -14.23 -10.15 3.66
CA SER A 294 -15.19 -10.16 2.56
C SER A 294 -14.46 -10.26 1.21
N VAL A 295 -15.15 -10.76 0.18
CA VAL A 295 -14.63 -10.73 -1.20
C VAL A 295 -14.33 -9.29 -1.63
N GLU A 296 -15.08 -8.31 -1.13
CA GLU A 296 -14.87 -6.89 -1.38
C GLU A 296 -13.58 -6.37 -0.71
N ASP A 297 -13.31 -6.79 0.53
CA ASP A 297 -12.08 -6.44 1.27
C ASP A 297 -10.84 -7.01 0.54
N LEU A 298 -10.93 -8.25 0.05
CA LEU A 298 -9.86 -8.85 -0.74
C LEU A 298 -9.60 -8.06 -2.03
N VAL A 299 -10.64 -7.52 -2.67
CA VAL A 299 -10.46 -6.71 -3.89
C VAL A 299 -9.78 -5.38 -3.57
N ALA A 300 -10.19 -4.70 -2.50
CA ALA A 300 -9.56 -3.46 -2.05
C ALA A 300 -8.09 -3.67 -1.70
N GLU A 301 -7.78 -4.75 -0.96
CA GLU A 301 -6.40 -5.08 -0.58
C GLU A 301 -5.53 -5.42 -1.79
N ILE A 302 -6.06 -6.19 -2.77
CA ILE A 302 -5.36 -6.44 -4.04
C ILE A 302 -5.05 -5.14 -4.79
N GLN A 303 -6.00 -4.18 -4.83
CA GLN A 303 -5.77 -2.89 -5.49
C GLN A 303 -4.71 -2.06 -4.78
N ARG A 304 -4.75 -2.01 -3.45
CA ARG A 304 -3.76 -1.32 -2.62
C ARG A 304 -2.36 -1.90 -2.82
N LEU A 305 -2.21 -3.23 -2.79
CA LEU A 305 -0.94 -3.89 -3.02
C LEU A 305 -0.43 -3.69 -4.45
N LYS A 306 -1.31 -3.69 -5.46
CA LYS A 306 -0.93 -3.34 -6.84
C LYS A 306 -0.44 -1.90 -6.97
N ALA A 307 -1.05 -0.95 -6.27
CA ALA A 307 -0.58 0.43 -6.25
C ALA A 307 0.81 0.52 -5.63
N ARG A 308 1.03 -0.12 -4.47
CA ARG A 308 2.34 -0.19 -3.81
C ARG A 308 3.40 -0.87 -4.69
N GLN A 309 3.03 -1.92 -5.42
CA GLN A 309 3.92 -2.59 -6.37
C GLN A 309 4.37 -1.63 -7.49
N ARG A 310 3.44 -0.87 -8.08
CA ARG A 310 3.77 0.11 -9.14
C ARG A 310 4.68 1.20 -8.62
N GLU A 311 4.38 1.74 -7.45
CA GLU A 311 5.20 2.75 -6.80
C GLU A 311 6.64 2.26 -6.53
N ALA A 312 6.80 1.03 -6.02
CA ALA A 312 8.11 0.43 -5.82
C ALA A 312 8.87 0.25 -7.14
N GLN A 313 8.19 -0.16 -8.23
CA GLN A 313 8.79 -0.29 -9.56
C GLN A 313 9.18 1.05 -10.18
N GLU A 314 8.38 2.10 -9.99
CA GLU A 314 8.71 3.44 -10.47
C GLU A 314 9.94 3.99 -9.74
N ARG A 315 10.00 3.82 -8.41
CA ARG A 315 11.18 4.19 -7.62
C ARG A 315 12.42 3.38 -8.02
N GLU A 316 12.29 2.08 -8.24
CA GLU A 316 13.39 1.23 -8.75
C GLU A 316 13.95 1.77 -10.07
N ARG A 317 13.06 2.10 -11.02
CA ARG A 317 13.47 2.65 -12.33
C ARG A 317 14.20 3.98 -12.17
N ALA A 318 13.66 4.89 -11.38
CA ALA A 318 14.29 6.19 -11.13
C ALA A 318 15.69 6.04 -10.51
N LEU A 319 15.87 5.12 -9.55
CA LEU A 319 17.19 4.86 -8.95
C LEU A 319 18.18 4.26 -9.96
N ARG A 320 17.74 3.32 -10.81
CA ARG A 320 18.59 2.76 -11.86
C ARG A 320 19.01 3.78 -12.91
N GLU A 321 18.09 4.62 -13.37
CA GLU A 321 18.39 5.69 -14.31
C GLU A 321 19.42 6.64 -13.71
N ARG A 322 19.25 7.02 -12.44
CA ARG A 322 20.19 7.87 -11.71
C ARG A 322 21.57 7.19 -11.54
N ALA A 323 21.62 5.91 -11.18
CA ALA A 323 22.88 5.16 -11.12
C ALA A 323 23.59 5.14 -12.49
N GLY A 324 22.83 5.02 -13.59
CA GLY A 324 23.34 5.11 -14.95
C GLY A 324 23.98 6.47 -15.26
N VAL A 325 23.33 7.57 -14.87
CA VAL A 325 23.90 8.93 -14.99
C VAL A 325 25.20 9.07 -14.20
N PHE A 326 25.28 8.47 -13.02
CA PHE A 326 26.47 8.53 -12.17
C PHE A 326 27.64 7.77 -12.82
N ARG A 327 27.38 6.58 -13.37
CA ARG A 327 28.39 5.80 -14.11
C ARG A 327 28.88 6.52 -15.37
N GLU A 328 27.98 7.17 -16.08
CA GLU A 328 28.34 7.96 -17.26
C GLU A 328 29.23 9.15 -16.87
N ARG A 329 28.92 9.85 -15.77
CA ARG A 329 29.81 10.90 -15.25
C ARG A 329 31.16 10.34 -14.83
N LEU A 330 31.18 9.24 -14.07
CA LEU A 330 32.42 8.57 -13.66
C LEU A 330 33.29 8.21 -14.86
N ARG A 331 32.68 7.72 -15.94
CA ARG A 331 33.40 7.42 -17.18
C ARG A 331 34.06 8.66 -17.79
N ARG A 332 33.35 9.80 -17.85
CA ARG A 332 33.92 11.06 -18.36
C ARG A 332 35.09 11.56 -17.52
N MET A 333 34.98 11.45 -16.18
CA MET A 333 36.07 11.79 -15.25
C MET A 333 37.32 10.94 -15.51
N LEU A 334 37.14 9.62 -15.68
CA LEU A 334 38.25 8.69 -15.95
C LEU A 334 38.87 8.87 -17.34
N GLU A 335 38.10 9.33 -18.32
CA GLU A 335 38.57 9.65 -19.67
C GLU A 335 39.27 11.02 -19.76
N GLY A 336 39.31 11.81 -18.68
CA GLY A 336 39.90 13.15 -18.67
C GLY A 336 39.11 14.17 -19.51
N ARG A 337 37.81 13.92 -19.72
CA ARG A 337 36.87 14.78 -20.44
C ARG A 337 35.95 15.48 -19.44
N GLU A 338 36.49 16.41 -18.68
CA GLU A 338 35.68 17.38 -17.91
C GLU A 338 35.71 18.75 -18.59
#